data_AF-A0A7X7MMV1-F1
#
_entry.id   AF-A0A7X7MMV1-F1
#
_cell.length_a   1.000
_cell.length_b   1.000
_cell.length_c   1.000
_cell.angle_alpha   90.00
_cell.angle_beta   90.00
_cell.angle_gamma   90.00
#
_symmetry.space_group_name_H-M   'P 1'
#
loop_
_entity.id
_entity.type
_entity.pdbx_description
1 polymer ?
#
loop_
_entity_poly.entity_id
_entity_poly.type
_entity_poly.pdbx_seq_one_letter_code
_entity_poly.pdbx_strand_id
1 'polypeptide(L)' 'MPGTVTAAGAWPAAGGRPPGVCVPWEERRRELGAPLRGSEELAERVWRAADAGGAMFIWQMLLSF' A
#
# COMPACT_ATOMS: atom_id res chain seq x y z
N MET A 1 -11.83 13.52 -39.41
CA MET A 1 -12.12 14.13 -38.10
C MET A 1 -11.65 13.17 -37.03
N PRO A 2 -10.55 13.42 -36.29
CA PRO A 2 -10.20 12.57 -35.16
C PRO A 2 -11.11 12.92 -33.99
N GLY A 3 -11.88 11.93 -33.51
CA GLY A 3 -12.77 12.08 -32.37
C GLY A 3 -11.97 12.29 -31.10
N THR A 4 -12.25 13.40 -30.41
CA THR A 4 -11.77 13.66 -29.05
C THR A 4 -12.41 12.65 -28.11
N VAL A 5 -11.62 11.71 -27.60
CA VAL A 5 -12.01 10.87 -26.46
C VAL A 5 -11.99 11.78 -25.22
N THR A 6 -13.16 12.18 -24.77
CA THR A 6 -13.35 12.84 -23.47
C THR A 6 -13.00 11.83 -22.38
N ALA A 7 -11.91 12.05 -21.65
CA ALA A 7 -11.59 11.25 -20.48
C ALA A 7 -12.72 11.42 -19.46
N ALA A 8 -13.49 10.35 -19.25
CA ALA A 8 -14.50 10.28 -18.20
C ALA A 8 -13.80 10.50 -16.84
N GLY A 9 -14.32 11.44 -16.07
CA GLY A 9 -13.96 11.83 -14.70
C GLY A 9 -12.70 11.18 -14.12
N ALA A 10 -11.58 11.91 -14.14
CA ALA A 10 -10.42 11.56 -13.33
C ALA A 10 -10.85 11.59 -11.85
N TRP A 11 -11.00 10.41 -11.24
CA TRP A 11 -11.07 10.34 -9.79
C TRP A 11 -9.79 10.98 -9.24
N PRO A 12 -9.88 11.86 -8.23
CA PRO A 12 -8.68 12.33 -7.56
C PRO A 12 -7.97 11.08 -7.07
N ALA A 13 -6.74 10.84 -7.54
CA ALA A 13 -5.92 9.76 -7.05
C ALA A 13 -5.85 9.93 -5.53
N ALA A 14 -6.56 9.07 -4.80
CA ALA A 14 -6.63 9.16 -3.35
C ALA A 14 -5.19 9.16 -2.82
N GLY A 15 -4.88 10.13 -1.96
CA GLY A 15 -3.51 10.45 -1.58
C GLY A 15 -2.64 9.24 -1.24
N GLY A 16 -1.62 9.03 -2.07
CA GLY A 16 -0.24 8.91 -1.58
C GLY A 16 0.24 7.56 -1.04
N ARG A 17 -0.38 6.42 -1.36
CA ARG A 17 0.22 5.10 -1.09
C ARG A 17 0.41 4.30 -2.38
N PRO A 18 1.56 3.63 -2.56
CA PRO A 18 1.77 2.80 -3.73
C PRO A 18 0.78 1.62 -3.73
N PRO A 19 0.37 1.14 -4.92
CA PRO A 19 -0.53 0.00 -5.03
C PRO A 19 0.07 -1.24 -4.37
N GLY A 20 -0.76 -1.97 -3.63
CA GLY A 20 -0.33 -3.16 -2.89
C GLY A 20 0.32 -2.90 -1.53
N VAL A 21 0.36 -1.64 -1.09
CA VAL A 21 0.81 -1.26 0.26
C VAL A 21 -0.36 -0.73 1.07
N CYS A 22 -0.61 -1.34 2.23
CA CYS A 22 -1.63 -0.86 3.16
C CYS A 22 -1.04 0.21 4.09
N VAL A 23 0.09 -0.10 4.74
CA VAL A 23 0.77 0.80 5.67
C VAL A 23 2.28 0.86 5.35
N PRO A 24 2.80 2.02 4.89
CA PRO A 24 4.22 2.19 4.60
C PRO A 24 5.10 1.89 5.82
N TRP A 25 6.32 1.37 5.57
CA TRP A 25 7.26 1.02 6.63
C TRP A 25 7.60 2.21 7.53
N GLU A 26 7.68 3.41 6.96
CA GLU A 26 7.99 4.66 7.65
C GLU A 26 6.92 5.01 8.69
N GLU A 27 5.65 4.78 8.35
CA GLU A 27 4.51 4.96 9.25
C GLU A 27 4.58 3.92 10.36
N ARG A 28 4.79 2.65 10.01
CA ARG A 28 4.90 1.56 10.98
C ARG A 28 6.07 1.72 11.94
N ARG A 29 7.23 2.13 11.44
CA ARG A 29 8.44 2.34 12.22
C ARG A 29 8.27 3.48 13.23
N ARG A 30 7.53 4.52 12.86
CA ARG A 30 7.18 5.62 13.77
C ARG A 30 6.30 5.14 14.92
N GLU A 31 5.33 4.26 14.64
CA GLU A 31 4.48 3.65 15.69
C GLU A 31 5.26 2.73 16.63
N LEU A 32 6.22 1.97 16.11
CA LEU A 32 7.04 1.04 16.90
C LEU A 32 8.01 1.75 17.86
N GLY A 33 8.19 3.06 17.73
CA GLY A 33 9.06 3.84 18.61
C GLY A 33 10.54 3.56 18.38
N ALA A 34 11.06 3.95 17.21
CA ALA A 34 12.48 3.86 16.89
C ALA A 34 13.38 4.46 18.00
N PRO A 35 14.60 3.91 18.23
CA PRO A 35 15.28 2.88 17.44
C PRO A 35 14.84 1.44 17.79
N LEU A 36 14.61 0.63 16.76
CA LEU A 36 14.31 -0.79 16.89
C LEU A 36 15.51 -1.54 17.48
N ARG A 37 15.28 -2.41 18.47
CA ARG A 37 16.32 -3.32 18.96
C ARG A 37 16.53 -4.44 17.93
N GLY A 38 17.68 -4.43 17.25
CA GLY A 38 18.07 -5.48 16.30
C GLY A 38 18.24 -4.97 14.87
N SER A 39 18.06 -5.86 13.89
CA SER A 39 18.19 -5.51 12.46
C SER A 39 16.92 -4.84 11.95
N GLU A 40 17.00 -3.55 11.64
CA GLU A 40 15.91 -2.77 11.03
C GLU A 40 15.55 -3.31 9.64
N GLU A 41 16.54 -3.74 8.87
CA GLU A 41 16.33 -4.33 7.53
C GLU A 41 15.49 -5.62 7.59
N LEU A 42 15.73 -6.47 8.59
CA LEU A 42 14.92 -7.68 8.78
C LEU A 42 13.48 -7.31 9.15
N ALA A 43 13.30 -6.36 10.06
CA ALA A 43 11.99 -5.90 10.48
C ALA A 43 11.19 -5.31 9.31
N GLU A 44 11.84 -4.50 8.48
CA GLU A 44 11.24 -3.95 7.27
C GLU A 44 10.84 -5.03 6.26
N ARG A 45 11.70 -6.01 6.02
CA ARG A 45 11.41 -7.12 5.09
C ARG A 45 10.21 -7.94 5.56
N VAL A 46 10.17 -8.28 6.86
CA VAL A 46 9.06 -9.01 7.46
C VAL A 46 7.77 -8.20 7.38
N TRP A 47 7.84 -6.90 7.66
CA TRP A 47 6.69 -6.01 7.56
C TRP A 47 6.13 -5.95 6.14
N ARG A 48 6.97 -5.70 5.14
CA ARG A 48 6.56 -5.62 3.73
C ARG A 48 5.92 -6.93 3.26
N ALA A 49 6.42 -8.08 3.70
CA ALA A 49 5.82 -9.37 3.38
C ALA A 49 4.43 -9.55 4.01
N ALA A 50 4.25 -9.15 5.27
CA ALA A 50 2.95 -9.19 5.95
C ALA A 50 1.94 -8.21 5.33
N ASP A 51 2.37 -6.98 5.04
CA ASP A 51 1.55 -5.93 4.45
C ASP A 51 1.04 -6.32 3.05
N ALA A 52 1.90 -6.92 2.21
CA ALA A 52 1.51 -7.46 0.92
C ALA A 52 0.44 -8.56 1.04
N GLY A 53 0.56 -9.43 2.05
CA GLY A 53 -0.47 -10.43 2.36
C GLY A 53 -1.81 -9.80 2.77
N GLY A 54 -1.76 -8.72 3.56
CA GLY A 54 -2.94 -7.93 3.94
C GLY A 54 -3.61 -7.26 2.74
N ALA A 55 -2.81 -6.65 1.85
CA ALA A 55 -3.32 -6.06 0.61
C ALA A 55 -4.04 -7.10 -0.26
N MET A 56 -3.46 -8.29 -0.42
CA MET A 56 -4.08 -9.40 -1.14
C MET A 56 -5.39 -9.87 -0.50
N PHE A 57 -5.43 -9.96 0.83
CA PHE A 57 -6.65 -10.34 1.55
C PHE A 57 -7.79 -9.37 1.29
N ILE A 58 -7.53 -8.05 1.35
CA ILE A 58 -8.52 -7.01 1.05
C ILE A 58 -9.05 -7.20 -0.38
N TRP A 59 -8.17 -7.41 -1.36
CA TRP A 59 -8.59 -7.67 -2.73
C TRP A 59 -9.46 -8.92 -2.88
N GLN A 60 -9.10 -10.02 -2.22
CA GLN A 60 -9.88 -11.25 -2.27
C GLN A 60 -11.28 -11.06 -1.68
N MET A 61 -11.42 -10.32 -0.58
CA MET A 61 -12.73 -9.99 0.00
C MET A 61 -13.62 -9.17 -0.93
N LEU A 62 -13.02 -8.33 -1.78
CA LEU A 62 -13.74 -7.50 -2.74
C LEU A 62 -14.11 -8.23 -4.03
N LEU A 63 -13.37 -9.27 -4.43
CA LEU A 63 -13.58 -9.98 -5.70
C LEU A 63 -14.31 -11.32 -5.54
N SER A 64 -14.26 -11.92 -4.35
CA SER A 64 -14.86 -13.23 -4.08
C SER A 64 -16.22 -13.05 -3.42
N PHE A 65 -17.24 -12.79 -4.25
CA PHE A 65 -18.65 -12.78 -3.85
C PHE A 65 -19.52 -13.54 -4.85
#